data_AF-A0A8T5PU26-F1
#
_entry.id   AF-A0A8T5PU26-F1
#
_cell.length_a   1.000
_cell.length_b   1.000
_cell.length_c   1.000
_cell.angle_alpha   90.00
_cell.angle_beta   90.00
_cell.angle_gamma   90.00
#
_symmetry.space_group_name_H-M   'P 1'
#
loop_
_entity.id
_entity.type
_entity.pdbx_description
1 polymer ?
#
loop_
_entity_poly.entity_id
_entity_poly.type
_entity_poly.pdbx_seq_one_letter_code
_entity_poly.pdbx_strand_id
1 'polypeptide(L)'
;NNYISKWVKAEELRKGDFLILPKFKEESKTKKLDLADYYQNIQVKGNKIRLFSSKKGTFKGKWISRYIKLSEDFFELMGWYLAEGCASNKNRSFRFTLGMHEKEEAIRIKVLIKKAFSVDSKVSYLKERSVIEVRGFSKIIASFLLDSFGKKAKEKFIPYFVLTSNKRNICSFLKAYIKGDGHKTNFGFVIVTSSHFIAYQSVLLFSKLNILPSVKKYKNQGKGDMIYRIALFGKQLDNLIPNTHKTKTYHNRFWDDKDFFYIPIQKIEFIPFKGKVYNIETKDKTYLASTLVHNCEYKYDGFRMQLHRDGEKIKLFTRRLENVTNQFPDVVKVVKDNIDGNNYILDAEIIGIDPKTRKWLAFQNISQRIKRKYDIHQMAKDIPVMVNVFDAMQVNGKNIIKEPFSFRRELLNKIMKEVAEKLQLAKEIITDDVSEAEKFYNESLDKGNEGIMVKGLDKPYKPGSRVGYGVKVKPVMETLDLVIIGAEWGEGKRANWLSSFTIACKSGDKFLEIGKVGTGIKEKDEEGVSFAQLTSMIKPLIISEDGKSVKVKPFIIIEVNYEEIQKSVNYNSGYALRFPRLVRLREDKPLEEVSDISLVKELYEKQRGR
;
A
#
# COMPACT_ATOMS: atom_id res chain seq x y z
N ASN A 1 -28.53 32.81 8.09
CA ASN A 1 -28.80 31.85 9.19
C ASN A 1 -27.49 31.47 9.86
N ASN A 2 -27.14 32.14 10.96
CA ASN A 2 -25.91 31.92 11.72
C ASN A 2 -26.07 30.71 12.66
N TYR A 3 -26.07 29.50 12.09
CA TYR A 3 -25.96 28.29 12.90
C TYR A 3 -24.48 27.99 13.17
N ILE A 4 -24.11 27.82 14.44
CA ILE A 4 -22.78 27.34 14.85
C ILE A 4 -22.92 25.84 15.10
N SER A 5 -22.26 25.02 14.29
CA SER A 5 -22.22 23.58 14.49
C SER A 5 -21.37 23.24 15.72
N LYS A 6 -21.92 22.45 16.64
CA LYS A 6 -21.18 21.85 17.76
C LYS A 6 -21.26 20.34 17.64
N TRP A 7 -20.12 19.67 17.80
CA TRP A 7 -20.06 18.22 17.91
C TRP A 7 -20.67 17.78 19.24
N VAL A 8 -21.64 16.88 19.16
CA VAL A 8 -22.33 16.30 20.32
C VAL A 8 -21.89 14.84 20.47
N LYS A 9 -21.72 14.35 21.69
CA LYS A 9 -21.42 12.93 21.92
C LYS A 9 -22.58 12.07 21.42
N ALA A 10 -22.29 10.86 20.94
CA ALA A 10 -23.32 9.96 20.42
C ALA A 10 -24.43 9.66 21.45
N GLU A 11 -24.07 9.58 22.74
CA GLU A 11 -25.01 9.35 23.85
C GLU A 11 -25.94 10.55 24.14
N GLU A 12 -25.54 11.75 23.73
CA GLU A 12 -26.27 13.01 23.96
C GLU A 12 -27.12 13.43 22.74
N LEU A 13 -27.09 12.66 21.65
CA LEU A 13 -27.84 12.96 20.44
C LEU A 13 -29.34 13.04 20.72
N ARG A 14 -30.01 13.98 20.06
CA ARG A 14 -31.46 14.20 20.15
C ARG A 14 -32.10 14.14 18.78
N LYS A 15 -33.40 13.85 18.76
CA LYS A 15 -34.20 14.00 17.54
C LYS A 15 -34.14 15.46 17.09
N GLY A 16 -33.80 15.68 15.82
CA GLY A 16 -33.58 17.02 15.24
C GLY A 16 -32.11 17.41 15.10
N ASP A 17 -31.19 16.74 15.81
CA ASP A 17 -29.74 16.89 15.56
C ASP A 17 -29.38 16.35 14.17
N PHE A 18 -28.15 16.66 13.72
CA PHE A 18 -27.68 16.28 12.40
C PHE A 18 -26.55 15.26 12.46
N LEU A 19 -26.70 14.18 11.68
CA LEU A 19 -25.58 13.34 11.28
C LEU A 19 -24.89 14.00 10.07
N ILE A 20 -23.60 14.28 10.22
CA ILE A 20 -22.77 14.86 9.16
C ILE A 20 -22.05 13.73 8.42
N LEU A 21 -22.30 13.58 7.12
CA LEU A 21 -21.61 12.62 6.26
C LEU A 21 -20.70 13.38 5.27
N PRO A 22 -19.38 13.15 5.26
CA PRO A 22 -18.49 13.80 4.32
C PRO A 22 -18.73 13.33 2.89
N LYS A 23 -18.66 14.27 1.94
CA LYS A 23 -18.63 13.99 0.51
C LYS A 23 -17.24 13.48 0.15
N PHE A 24 -17.17 12.28 -0.41
CA PHE A 24 -15.90 11.67 -0.76
C PHE A 24 -15.27 12.39 -1.97
N LYS A 25 -14.05 12.91 -1.82
CA LYS A 25 -13.37 13.74 -2.83
C LYS A 25 -12.13 13.11 -3.47
N GLU A 26 -11.66 11.97 -2.97
CA GLU A 26 -10.43 11.37 -3.44
C GLU A 26 -10.58 10.84 -4.88
N GLU A 27 -9.71 11.32 -5.77
CA GLU A 27 -9.59 10.86 -7.16
C GLU A 27 -8.17 10.34 -7.42
N SER A 28 -8.07 9.08 -7.82
CA SER A 28 -6.81 8.43 -8.16
C SER A 28 -6.33 8.88 -9.54
N LYS A 29 -5.02 9.15 -9.66
CA LYS A 29 -4.36 9.44 -10.94
C LYS A 29 -4.12 8.19 -11.80
N THR A 30 -4.50 7.00 -11.33
CA THR A 30 -4.33 5.75 -12.08
C THR A 30 -5.11 5.79 -13.40
N LYS A 31 -4.42 5.59 -14.52
CA LYS A 31 -5.02 5.60 -15.86
C LYS A 31 -5.22 4.20 -16.46
N LYS A 32 -4.50 3.21 -15.95
CA LYS A 32 -4.49 1.83 -16.48
C LYS A 32 -4.32 0.82 -15.35
N LEU A 33 -4.86 -0.39 -15.54
CA LEU A 33 -4.61 -1.56 -14.70
C LEU A 33 -3.71 -2.54 -15.46
N ASP A 34 -2.80 -3.21 -14.77
CA ASP A 34 -1.97 -4.27 -15.34
C ASP A 34 -2.59 -5.64 -15.01
N LEU A 35 -3.05 -6.37 -16.02
CA LEU A 35 -3.58 -7.72 -15.86
C LEU A 35 -2.53 -8.73 -15.37
N ALA A 36 -1.24 -8.41 -15.48
CA ALA A 36 -0.18 -9.24 -14.93
C ALA A 36 -0.21 -9.33 -13.40
N ASP A 37 -0.76 -8.30 -12.72
CA ASP A 37 -0.86 -8.26 -11.27
C ASP A 37 -1.85 -9.31 -10.72
N TYR A 38 -2.76 -9.82 -11.57
CA TYR A 38 -3.86 -10.70 -11.19
C TYR A 38 -3.62 -12.18 -11.57
N TYR A 39 -2.53 -12.49 -12.28
CA TYR A 39 -2.25 -13.88 -12.67
C TYR A 39 -0.76 -14.13 -12.95
N GLN A 40 -0.14 -15.03 -12.18
CA GLN A 40 1.31 -15.28 -12.23
C GLN A 40 1.77 -16.14 -13.42
N ASN A 41 0.96 -17.10 -13.86
CA ASN A 41 1.34 -18.05 -14.93
C ASN A 41 1.04 -17.48 -16.33
N ILE A 42 1.74 -16.40 -16.68
CA ILE A 42 1.59 -15.70 -17.96
C ILE A 42 2.93 -15.54 -18.68
N GLN A 43 2.87 -15.42 -19.99
CA GLN A 43 3.96 -14.86 -20.79
C GLN A 43 3.62 -13.42 -21.17
N VAL A 44 4.61 -12.54 -21.05
CA VAL A 44 4.52 -11.13 -21.43
C VAL A 44 5.33 -10.90 -22.71
N LYS A 45 4.73 -10.23 -23.70
CA LYS A 45 5.42 -9.73 -24.90
C LYS A 45 4.95 -8.30 -25.16
N GLY A 46 5.75 -7.32 -24.70
CA GLY A 46 5.39 -5.91 -24.74
C GLY A 46 4.06 -5.65 -24.01
N ASN A 47 3.07 -5.12 -24.73
CA ASN A 47 1.74 -4.80 -24.22
C ASN A 47 0.74 -5.96 -24.31
N LYS A 48 1.18 -7.17 -24.62
CA LYS A 48 0.31 -8.35 -24.70
C LYS A 48 0.73 -9.40 -23.67
N ILE A 49 -0.26 -10.12 -23.15
CA ILE A 49 -0.07 -11.27 -22.27
C ILE A 49 -0.82 -12.49 -22.82
N ARG A 50 -0.30 -13.69 -22.52
CA ARG A 50 -1.00 -14.95 -22.78
C ARG A 50 -0.75 -15.94 -21.64
N LEU A 51 -1.62 -16.94 -21.52
CA LEU A 51 -1.53 -17.92 -20.46
C LEU A 51 -0.40 -18.93 -20.70
N PHE A 52 0.39 -19.20 -19.67
CA PHE A 52 1.39 -20.27 -19.66
C PHE A 52 0.87 -21.49 -18.89
N SER A 53 1.02 -22.68 -19.46
CA SER A 53 0.63 -23.94 -18.81
C SER A 53 1.86 -24.71 -18.34
N SER A 54 2.22 -24.53 -17.06
CA SER A 54 3.34 -25.24 -16.42
C SER A 54 3.24 -26.77 -16.57
N LYS A 55 2.04 -27.34 -16.44
CA LYS A 55 1.79 -28.80 -16.59
C LYS A 55 2.09 -29.40 -17.97
N LYS A 56 2.12 -28.60 -19.04
CA LYS A 56 2.31 -29.09 -20.41
C LYS A 56 3.54 -28.48 -21.10
N GLY A 57 4.31 -27.65 -20.41
CA GLY A 57 5.42 -26.89 -21.00
C GLY A 57 5.03 -26.01 -22.20
N THR A 58 3.73 -25.74 -22.40
CA THR A 58 3.21 -25.10 -23.62
C THR A 58 2.40 -23.84 -23.31
N PHE A 59 2.50 -22.86 -24.20
CA PHE A 59 1.69 -21.65 -24.16
C PHE A 59 0.27 -21.96 -24.67
N LYS A 60 -0.76 -21.53 -23.94
CA LYS A 60 -2.16 -21.74 -24.33
C LYS A 60 -2.94 -20.42 -24.32
N GLY A 61 -3.90 -20.31 -25.24
CA GLY A 61 -4.82 -19.18 -25.31
C GLY A 61 -4.33 -18.03 -26.21
N LYS A 62 -5.28 -17.17 -26.59
CA LYS A 62 -5.01 -16.00 -27.43
C LYS A 62 -4.21 -14.94 -26.65
N TRP A 63 -3.41 -14.17 -27.36
CA TRP A 63 -2.80 -12.95 -26.81
C TRP A 63 -3.90 -11.93 -26.50
N ILE A 64 -3.89 -11.39 -25.29
CA ILE A 64 -4.81 -10.33 -24.84
C ILE A 64 -4.00 -9.09 -24.44
N SER A 65 -4.67 -7.94 -24.32
CA SER A 65 -4.02 -6.73 -23.81
C SER A 65 -3.51 -6.97 -22.39
N ARG A 66 -2.29 -6.52 -22.09
CA ARG A 66 -1.73 -6.48 -20.72
C ARG A 66 -2.42 -5.41 -19.89
N TYR A 67 -2.60 -4.24 -20.49
CA TYR A 67 -3.11 -3.07 -19.80
C TYR A 67 -4.57 -2.82 -20.13
N ILE A 68 -5.39 -2.63 -19.10
CA ILE A 68 -6.78 -2.18 -19.23
C ILE A 68 -6.78 -0.66 -19.06
N LYS A 69 -7.32 0.07 -20.03
CA LYS A 69 -7.53 1.52 -19.91
C LYS A 69 -8.75 1.78 -19.03
N LEU A 70 -8.62 2.66 -18.05
CA LEU A 70 -9.72 3.07 -17.16
C LEU A 70 -10.64 4.11 -17.85
N SER A 71 -11.35 3.67 -18.89
CA SER A 71 -12.28 4.49 -19.67
C SER A 71 -13.74 4.29 -19.27
N GLU A 72 -14.63 5.21 -19.67
CA GLU A 72 -16.07 5.13 -19.40
C GLU A 72 -16.69 3.82 -19.91
N ASP A 73 -16.30 3.33 -21.09
CA ASP A 73 -16.70 2.02 -21.63
C ASP A 73 -16.29 0.84 -20.71
N PHE A 74 -15.10 0.91 -20.09
CA PHE A 74 -14.64 -0.13 -19.18
C PHE A 74 -15.45 -0.09 -17.88
N PHE A 75 -15.73 1.11 -17.36
CA PHE A 75 -16.56 1.28 -16.18
C PHE A 75 -18.00 0.84 -16.40
N GLU A 76 -18.58 1.09 -17.59
CA GLU A 76 -19.89 0.55 -17.99
C GLU A 76 -19.90 -0.98 -17.90
N LEU A 77 -18.89 -1.64 -18.47
CA LEU A 77 -18.75 -3.11 -18.42
C LEU A 77 -18.63 -3.63 -16.98
N MET A 78 -17.90 -2.92 -16.12
CA MET A 78 -17.75 -3.28 -14.72
C MET A 78 -19.05 -3.11 -13.93
N GLY A 79 -19.87 -2.10 -14.26
CA GLY A 79 -21.22 -1.93 -13.68
C GLY A 79 -22.13 -3.10 -14.04
N TRP A 80 -22.13 -3.51 -15.31
CA TRP A 80 -22.81 -4.73 -15.76
C TRP A 80 -22.28 -5.99 -15.08
N TYR A 81 -20.98 -6.06 -14.81
CA TYR A 81 -20.40 -7.22 -14.14
C TYR A 81 -20.80 -7.30 -12.66
N LEU A 82 -20.91 -6.14 -12.00
CA LEU A 82 -21.36 -6.08 -10.62
C LEU A 82 -22.79 -6.64 -10.49
N ALA A 83 -23.70 -6.21 -11.37
CA ALA A 83 -25.07 -6.70 -11.45
C ALA A 83 -25.14 -8.17 -11.92
N GLU A 84 -24.89 -8.40 -13.21
CA GLU A 84 -25.21 -9.66 -13.89
C GLU A 84 -24.02 -10.58 -14.14
N GLY A 85 -22.83 -10.15 -13.71
CA GLY A 85 -21.57 -10.82 -13.98
C GLY A 85 -21.26 -11.97 -13.03
N CYS A 86 -20.66 -13.02 -13.58
CA CYS A 86 -20.06 -14.11 -12.84
C CYS A 86 -18.80 -14.62 -13.55
N ALA A 87 -17.77 -15.00 -12.80
CA ALA A 87 -16.54 -15.57 -13.33
C ALA A 87 -16.19 -16.92 -12.70
N SER A 88 -15.49 -17.76 -13.47
CA SER A 88 -15.08 -19.09 -13.03
C SER A 88 -13.68 -19.43 -13.52
N ASN A 89 -12.75 -19.60 -12.58
CA ASN A 89 -11.40 -20.08 -12.86
C ASN A 89 -11.37 -21.55 -13.33
N LYS A 90 -12.35 -22.36 -12.91
CA LYS A 90 -12.50 -23.77 -13.34
C LYS A 90 -12.84 -23.84 -14.83
N ASN A 91 -13.81 -23.03 -15.26
CA ASN A 91 -14.29 -23.00 -16.65
C ASN A 91 -13.51 -22.01 -17.52
N ARG A 92 -12.55 -21.27 -16.93
CA ARG A 92 -11.73 -20.25 -17.59
C ARG A 92 -12.57 -19.23 -18.34
N SER A 93 -13.71 -18.89 -17.76
CA SER A 93 -14.73 -18.07 -18.41
C SER A 93 -15.32 -17.06 -17.45
N PHE A 94 -15.89 -16.03 -18.05
CA PHE A 94 -16.74 -15.07 -17.39
C PHE A 94 -18.00 -14.91 -18.24
N ARG A 95 -19.11 -14.63 -17.58
CA ARG A 95 -20.42 -14.51 -18.22
C ARG A 95 -21.23 -13.41 -17.59
N PHE A 96 -22.16 -12.90 -18.39
CA PHE A 96 -23.24 -12.00 -17.99
C PHE A 96 -24.54 -12.72 -18.33
N THR A 97 -25.51 -12.69 -17.43
CA THR A 97 -26.81 -13.36 -17.62
C THR A 97 -27.90 -12.30 -17.54
N LEU A 98 -28.60 -12.08 -18.65
CA LEU A 98 -29.59 -11.01 -18.82
C LEU A 98 -30.97 -11.61 -19.11
N GLY A 99 -32.04 -10.85 -18.92
CA GLY A 99 -33.38 -11.22 -19.34
C GLY A 99 -33.54 -11.27 -20.87
N MET A 100 -34.49 -12.05 -21.38
CA MET A 100 -34.75 -12.15 -22.84
C MET A 100 -35.21 -10.85 -23.51
N HIS A 101 -35.65 -9.86 -22.73
CA HIS A 101 -36.01 -8.54 -23.21
C HIS A 101 -34.79 -7.61 -23.38
N GLU A 102 -33.62 -7.96 -22.81
CA GLU A 102 -32.41 -7.12 -22.77
C GLU A 102 -31.42 -7.45 -23.90
N LYS A 103 -31.93 -7.58 -25.13
CA LYS A 103 -31.13 -7.99 -26.29
C LYS A 103 -30.07 -6.94 -26.66
N GLU A 104 -30.41 -5.66 -26.57
CA GLU A 104 -29.51 -4.56 -26.92
C GLU A 104 -28.35 -4.46 -25.94
N GLU A 105 -28.63 -4.68 -24.66
CA GLU A 105 -27.66 -4.71 -23.57
C GLU A 105 -26.69 -5.88 -23.75
N ALA A 106 -27.18 -7.06 -24.12
CA ALA A 106 -26.33 -8.20 -24.41
C ALA A 106 -25.34 -7.92 -25.56
N ILE A 107 -25.81 -7.24 -26.62
CA ILE A 107 -24.97 -6.83 -27.75
C ILE A 107 -23.97 -5.76 -27.29
N ARG A 108 -24.41 -4.77 -26.49
CA ARG A 108 -23.54 -3.72 -25.93
C ARG A 108 -22.43 -4.32 -25.07
N ILE A 109 -22.75 -5.25 -24.16
CA ILE A 109 -21.77 -5.94 -23.32
C ILE A 109 -20.75 -6.70 -24.18
N LYS A 110 -21.17 -7.37 -25.27
CA LYS A 110 -20.24 -8.00 -26.22
C LYS A 110 -19.24 -7.00 -26.80
N VAL A 111 -19.71 -5.83 -27.24
CA VAL A 111 -18.85 -4.76 -27.77
C VAL A 111 -17.89 -4.24 -26.69
N LEU A 112 -18.39 -4.03 -25.48
CA LEU A 112 -17.59 -3.55 -24.35
C LEU A 112 -16.49 -4.55 -23.95
N ILE A 113 -16.78 -5.86 -23.93
CA ILE A 113 -15.78 -6.91 -23.67
C ILE A 113 -14.65 -6.83 -24.71
N LYS A 114 -15.00 -6.68 -25.99
CA LYS A 114 -14.01 -6.57 -27.07
C LYS A 114 -13.13 -5.33 -26.90
N LYS A 115 -13.73 -4.18 -26.56
CA LYS A 115 -12.98 -2.93 -26.33
C LYS A 115 -12.09 -2.99 -25.09
N ALA A 116 -12.61 -3.48 -23.97
CA ALA A 116 -11.92 -3.51 -22.69
C ALA A 116 -10.75 -4.51 -22.66
N PHE A 117 -10.96 -5.70 -23.24
CA PHE A 117 -10.03 -6.82 -23.07
C PHE A 117 -9.40 -7.31 -24.38
N SER A 118 -9.86 -6.82 -25.53
CA SER A 118 -9.45 -7.35 -26.85
C SER A 118 -9.78 -8.83 -27.04
N VAL A 119 -10.85 -9.32 -26.39
CA VAL A 119 -11.31 -10.73 -26.44
C VAL A 119 -12.70 -10.79 -27.05
N ASP A 120 -12.98 -11.85 -27.82
CA ASP A 120 -14.32 -12.13 -28.36
C ASP A 120 -15.20 -12.80 -27.29
N SER A 121 -16.49 -12.49 -27.31
CA SER A 121 -17.51 -13.19 -26.51
C SER A 121 -18.63 -13.75 -27.38
N LYS A 122 -19.23 -14.84 -26.90
CA LYS A 122 -20.39 -15.49 -27.52
C LYS A 122 -21.66 -15.00 -26.83
N VAL A 123 -22.66 -14.61 -27.62
CA VAL A 123 -24.03 -14.36 -27.13
C VAL A 123 -24.84 -15.62 -27.42
N SER A 124 -25.55 -16.12 -26.42
CA SER A 124 -26.38 -17.33 -26.53
C SER A 124 -27.77 -17.07 -25.95
N TYR A 125 -28.80 -17.39 -26.72
CA TYR A 125 -30.20 -17.24 -26.32
C TYR A 125 -30.70 -18.56 -25.75
N LEU A 126 -30.87 -18.63 -24.43
CA LEU A 126 -31.29 -19.83 -23.73
C LEU A 126 -32.80 -19.76 -23.47
N LYS A 127 -33.60 -20.10 -24.49
CA LYS A 127 -35.07 -19.99 -24.46
C LYS A 127 -35.70 -20.70 -23.27
N GLU A 128 -35.22 -21.90 -22.93
CA GLU A 128 -35.72 -22.72 -21.80
C GLU A 128 -35.63 -22.00 -20.45
N ARG A 129 -34.66 -21.09 -20.29
CA ARG A 129 -34.44 -20.36 -19.04
C ARG A 129 -34.88 -18.90 -19.13
N SER A 130 -35.42 -18.48 -20.27
CA SER A 130 -35.78 -17.09 -20.55
C SER A 130 -34.64 -16.08 -20.29
N VAL A 131 -33.40 -16.46 -20.60
CA VAL A 131 -32.20 -15.60 -20.43
C VAL A 131 -31.31 -15.55 -21.67
N ILE A 132 -30.56 -14.44 -21.78
CA ILE A 132 -29.48 -14.23 -22.73
C ILE A 132 -28.16 -14.31 -21.97
N GLU A 133 -27.23 -15.13 -22.46
CA GLU A 133 -25.90 -15.25 -21.86
C GLU A 133 -24.84 -14.66 -22.79
N VAL A 134 -24.06 -13.69 -22.28
CA VAL A 134 -22.85 -13.20 -22.94
C VAL A 134 -21.64 -13.81 -22.26
N ARG A 135 -20.94 -14.73 -22.93
CA ARG A 135 -19.83 -15.50 -22.35
C ARG A 135 -18.51 -15.23 -23.05
N GLY A 136 -17.49 -14.86 -22.26
CA GLY A 136 -16.10 -14.75 -22.69
C GLY A 136 -15.23 -15.86 -22.10
N PHE A 137 -14.17 -16.24 -22.82
CA PHE A 137 -13.25 -17.31 -22.41
C PHE A 137 -11.83 -16.78 -22.23
N SER A 138 -11.47 -16.48 -20.98
CA SER A 138 -10.11 -16.13 -20.59
C SER A 138 -9.92 -16.35 -19.09
N LYS A 139 -8.93 -17.16 -18.72
CA LYS A 139 -8.61 -17.41 -17.31
C LYS A 139 -8.01 -16.19 -16.61
N ILE A 140 -7.22 -15.40 -17.35
CA ILE A 140 -6.59 -14.17 -16.82
C ILE A 140 -7.68 -13.16 -16.45
N ILE A 141 -8.62 -12.92 -17.37
CA ILE A 141 -9.74 -11.99 -17.13
C ILE A 141 -10.66 -12.52 -16.03
N ALA A 142 -10.95 -13.82 -16.03
CA ALA A 142 -11.74 -14.44 -14.97
C ALA A 142 -11.08 -14.26 -13.58
N SER A 143 -9.74 -14.36 -13.50
CA SER A 143 -9.00 -14.13 -12.25
C SER A 143 -9.06 -12.67 -11.83
N PHE A 144 -8.81 -11.75 -12.77
CA PHE A 144 -8.96 -10.31 -12.54
C PHE A 144 -10.35 -9.95 -11.99
N LEU A 145 -11.42 -10.47 -12.59
CA LEU A 145 -12.79 -10.18 -12.17
C LEU A 145 -13.09 -10.76 -10.78
N LEU A 146 -12.66 -11.98 -10.49
CA LEU A 146 -12.83 -12.61 -9.17
C LEU A 146 -12.08 -11.85 -8.06
N ASP A 147 -10.85 -11.45 -8.33
CA ASP A 147 -10.02 -10.72 -7.37
C ASP A 147 -10.52 -9.29 -7.18
N SER A 148 -11.10 -8.67 -8.22
CA SER A 148 -11.58 -7.28 -8.16
C SER A 148 -12.98 -7.13 -7.59
N PHE A 149 -13.85 -8.12 -7.77
CA PHE A 149 -15.27 -7.99 -7.42
C PHE A 149 -15.78 -9.07 -6.47
N GLY A 150 -14.97 -10.06 -6.10
CA GLY A 150 -15.40 -11.20 -5.28
C GLY A 150 -16.05 -12.31 -6.10
N LYS A 151 -16.28 -13.46 -5.45
CA LYS A 151 -16.71 -14.71 -6.12
C LYS A 151 -18.21 -14.96 -6.05
N LYS A 152 -18.80 -14.88 -4.86
CA LYS A 152 -20.25 -15.09 -4.65
C LYS A 152 -20.96 -13.76 -4.43
N ALA A 153 -22.27 -13.71 -4.70
CA ALA A 153 -23.07 -12.48 -4.57
C ALA A 153 -22.90 -11.77 -3.22
N LYS A 154 -22.92 -12.50 -2.10
CA LYS A 154 -22.71 -11.95 -0.73
C LYS A 154 -21.29 -11.45 -0.49
N GLU A 155 -20.31 -12.05 -1.15
CA GLU A 155 -18.87 -11.72 -1.05
C GLU A 155 -18.49 -10.62 -2.04
N LYS A 156 -19.39 -10.21 -2.94
CA LYS A 156 -19.05 -9.22 -3.95
C LYS A 156 -18.76 -7.86 -3.31
N PHE A 157 -17.87 -7.09 -3.90
CA PHE A 157 -17.56 -5.73 -3.48
C PHE A 157 -17.19 -4.87 -4.69
N ILE A 158 -17.17 -3.56 -4.50
CA ILE A 158 -16.74 -2.58 -5.49
C ILE A 158 -15.23 -2.35 -5.29
N PRO A 159 -14.39 -2.57 -6.31
CA PRO A 159 -12.95 -2.44 -6.18
C PRO A 159 -12.52 -0.99 -5.97
N TYR A 160 -11.37 -0.83 -5.32
CA TYR A 160 -10.78 0.48 -5.02
C TYR A 160 -10.62 1.36 -6.27
N PHE A 161 -10.18 0.81 -7.40
CA PHE A 161 -10.03 1.58 -8.65
C PHE A 161 -11.36 2.15 -9.18
N VAL A 162 -12.51 1.58 -8.79
CA VAL A 162 -13.82 2.16 -9.09
C VAL A 162 -14.16 3.25 -8.09
N LEU A 163 -13.97 2.98 -6.80
CA LEU A 163 -14.25 3.91 -5.70
C LEU A 163 -13.48 5.23 -5.83
N THR A 164 -12.24 5.19 -6.30
CA THR A 164 -11.38 6.37 -6.45
C THR A 164 -11.34 6.93 -7.87
N SER A 165 -12.23 6.50 -8.77
CA SER A 165 -12.23 7.02 -10.14
C SER A 165 -12.83 8.43 -10.23
N ASN A 166 -12.67 9.07 -11.38
CA ASN A 166 -13.30 10.36 -11.68
C ASN A 166 -14.82 10.21 -11.83
N LYS A 167 -15.54 11.34 -11.71
CA LYS A 167 -17.01 11.38 -11.77
C LYS A 167 -17.62 10.79 -13.05
N ARG A 168 -16.99 10.97 -14.22
CA ARG A 168 -17.52 10.45 -15.51
C ARG A 168 -17.51 8.93 -15.54
N ASN A 169 -16.38 8.33 -15.15
CA ASN A 169 -16.24 6.89 -15.03
C ASN A 169 -17.21 6.30 -14.01
N ILE A 170 -17.36 6.93 -12.84
CA ILE A 170 -18.34 6.50 -11.82
C ILE A 170 -19.77 6.58 -12.33
N CYS A 171 -20.12 7.66 -13.03
CA CYS A 171 -21.44 7.84 -13.65
C CYS A 171 -21.74 6.70 -14.64
N SER A 172 -20.79 6.35 -15.51
CA SER A 172 -20.91 5.21 -16.44
C SER A 172 -21.14 3.88 -15.71
N PHE A 173 -20.36 3.61 -14.66
CA PHE A 173 -20.48 2.41 -13.84
C PHE A 173 -21.85 2.32 -13.16
N LEU A 174 -22.30 3.39 -12.49
CA LEU A 174 -23.57 3.40 -11.75
C LEU A 174 -24.78 3.29 -12.68
N LYS A 175 -24.74 3.89 -13.88
CA LYS A 175 -25.80 3.74 -14.88
C LYS A 175 -25.99 2.28 -15.29
N ALA A 176 -24.90 1.58 -15.62
CA ALA A 176 -24.95 0.17 -15.94
C ALA A 176 -25.41 -0.69 -14.75
N TYR A 177 -24.93 -0.36 -13.54
CA TYR A 177 -25.33 -1.08 -12.34
C TYR A 177 -26.84 -0.93 -12.02
N ILE A 178 -27.38 0.29 -12.12
CA ILE A 178 -28.83 0.55 -11.96
C ILE A 178 -29.62 -0.15 -13.06
N LYS A 179 -29.10 -0.22 -14.29
CA LYS A 179 -29.83 -0.86 -15.38
C LYS A 179 -29.96 -2.37 -15.20
N GLY A 180 -28.96 -3.03 -14.62
CA GLY A 180 -29.01 -4.46 -14.29
C GLY A 180 -29.81 -4.76 -13.03
N ASP A 181 -29.36 -4.28 -11.87
CA ASP A 181 -29.95 -4.65 -10.57
C ASP A 181 -31.05 -3.69 -10.08
N GLY A 182 -31.28 -2.58 -10.78
CA GLY A 182 -32.18 -1.52 -10.36
C GLY A 182 -33.61 -1.69 -10.87
N HIS A 183 -34.57 -1.61 -9.95
CA HIS A 183 -35.98 -1.55 -10.23
C HIS A 183 -36.48 -0.11 -10.20
N LYS A 184 -37.12 0.35 -11.29
CA LYS A 184 -37.75 1.68 -11.35
C LYS A 184 -39.03 1.69 -10.52
N THR A 185 -39.21 2.72 -9.72
CA THR A 185 -40.42 3.00 -8.94
C THR A 185 -41.00 4.34 -9.34
N ASN A 186 -42.20 4.68 -8.84
CA ASN A 186 -42.82 5.99 -9.09
C ASN A 186 -41.98 7.18 -8.62
N PHE A 187 -41.03 6.96 -7.69
CA PHE A 187 -40.29 8.02 -7.00
C PHE A 187 -38.77 8.00 -7.30
N GLY A 188 -38.29 7.02 -8.06
CA GLY A 188 -36.86 6.82 -8.31
C GLY A 188 -36.48 5.36 -8.57
N PHE A 189 -35.30 4.93 -8.12
CA PHE A 189 -34.77 3.58 -8.36
C PHE A 189 -34.45 2.85 -7.07
N VAL A 190 -34.60 1.53 -7.11
CA VAL A 190 -34.30 0.65 -5.98
C VAL A 190 -33.40 -0.46 -6.46
N ILE A 191 -32.23 -0.59 -5.86
CA ILE A 191 -31.30 -1.69 -6.09
C ILE A 191 -31.38 -2.65 -4.90
N VAL A 192 -31.38 -3.96 -5.15
CA VAL A 192 -31.35 -4.97 -4.10
C VAL A 192 -30.07 -5.78 -4.21
N THR A 193 -29.32 -5.90 -3.12
CA THR A 193 -28.10 -6.71 -3.06
C THR A 193 -28.03 -7.56 -1.80
N SER A 194 -27.38 -8.72 -1.89
CA SER A 194 -27.06 -9.55 -0.72
C SER A 194 -25.69 -9.25 -0.13
N SER A 195 -24.88 -8.41 -0.79
CA SER A 195 -23.58 -7.99 -0.28
C SER A 195 -23.73 -6.78 0.64
N HIS A 196 -23.21 -6.93 1.86
CA HIS A 196 -23.03 -5.82 2.78
C HIS A 196 -22.08 -4.75 2.21
N PHE A 197 -20.97 -5.18 1.58
CA PHE A 197 -19.97 -4.26 1.04
C PHE A 197 -20.55 -3.40 -0.08
N ILE A 198 -21.24 -4.01 -1.06
CA ILE A 198 -21.87 -3.25 -2.15
C ILE A 198 -22.86 -2.24 -1.59
N ALA A 199 -23.71 -2.62 -0.64
CA ALA A 199 -24.74 -1.74 -0.09
C ALA A 199 -24.17 -0.40 0.41
N TYR A 200 -23.08 -0.44 1.18
CA TYR A 200 -22.47 0.76 1.75
C TYR A 200 -21.45 1.42 0.80
N GLN A 201 -20.73 0.65 -0.03
CA GLN A 201 -19.86 1.22 -1.06
C GLN A 201 -20.64 1.96 -2.16
N SER A 202 -21.88 1.54 -2.44
CA SER A 202 -22.80 2.30 -3.28
C SER A 202 -23.10 3.67 -2.69
N VAL A 203 -23.34 3.79 -1.37
CA VAL A 203 -23.52 5.08 -0.70
C VAL A 203 -22.32 5.99 -0.99
N LEU A 204 -21.10 5.46 -0.86
CA LEU A 204 -19.88 6.19 -1.16
C LEU A 204 -19.81 6.66 -2.62
N LEU A 205 -20.11 5.78 -3.59
CA LEU A 205 -20.08 6.15 -5.02
C LEU A 205 -21.15 7.18 -5.39
N PHE A 206 -22.38 7.00 -4.92
CA PHE A 206 -23.45 7.96 -5.17
C PHE A 206 -23.14 9.32 -4.54
N SER A 207 -22.51 9.33 -3.35
CA SER A 207 -22.10 10.56 -2.66
C SER A 207 -21.19 11.45 -3.52
N LYS A 208 -20.31 10.85 -4.34
CA LYS A 208 -19.42 11.57 -5.29
C LYS A 208 -20.18 12.32 -6.39
N LEU A 209 -21.40 11.88 -6.67
CA LEU A 209 -22.30 12.50 -7.64
C LEU A 209 -23.33 13.41 -6.96
N ASN A 210 -23.12 13.77 -5.68
CA ASN A 210 -24.07 14.50 -4.85
C ASN A 210 -25.43 13.79 -4.75
N ILE A 211 -25.42 12.46 -4.72
CA ILE A 211 -26.61 11.63 -4.54
C ILE A 211 -26.46 10.89 -3.22
N LEU A 212 -27.39 11.07 -2.30
CA LEU A 212 -27.43 10.31 -1.05
C LEU A 212 -28.53 9.23 -1.10
N PRO A 213 -28.18 7.95 -1.31
CA PRO A 213 -29.13 6.86 -1.24
C PRO A 213 -29.50 6.51 0.21
N SER A 214 -30.70 5.96 0.41
CA SER A 214 -31.06 5.30 1.66
C SER A 214 -30.83 3.80 1.56
N VAL A 215 -30.21 3.20 2.58
CA VAL A 215 -30.03 1.74 2.67
C VAL A 215 -30.93 1.18 3.75
N LYS A 216 -31.72 0.15 3.42
CA LYS A 216 -32.55 -0.58 4.38
C LYS A 216 -32.18 -2.07 4.35
N LYS A 217 -32.10 -2.69 5.53
CA LYS A 217 -31.77 -4.11 5.69
C LYS A 217 -33.05 -4.91 5.91
N TYR A 218 -33.19 -6.04 5.25
CA TYR A 218 -34.33 -6.96 5.39
C TYR A 218 -33.82 -8.39 5.53
N LYS A 219 -34.58 -9.23 6.24
CA LYS A 219 -34.42 -10.69 6.17
C LYS A 219 -35.19 -11.22 4.96
N ASN A 220 -34.54 -12.03 4.14
CA ASN A 220 -35.17 -12.66 2.98
C ASN A 220 -36.20 -13.69 3.44
N GLN A 221 -37.45 -13.54 2.98
CA GLN A 221 -38.61 -14.34 3.42
C GLN A 221 -38.49 -15.85 3.13
N GLY A 222 -37.54 -16.32 2.31
CA GLY A 222 -37.36 -17.74 2.01
C GLY A 222 -36.05 -18.40 2.46
N LYS A 223 -35.01 -17.62 2.84
CA LYS A 223 -33.66 -18.17 3.13
C LYS A 223 -33.05 -17.73 4.46
N GLY A 224 -33.70 -16.82 5.20
CA GLY A 224 -33.14 -16.20 6.41
C GLY A 224 -31.96 -15.25 6.16
N ASP A 225 -31.43 -15.22 4.95
CA ASP A 225 -30.33 -14.38 4.52
C ASP A 225 -30.68 -12.88 4.55
N MET A 226 -29.72 -12.06 4.98
CA MET A 226 -29.87 -10.61 4.94
C MET A 226 -29.72 -10.05 3.53
N ILE A 227 -30.64 -9.18 3.14
CA ILE A 227 -30.60 -8.41 1.89
C ILE A 227 -30.64 -6.91 2.20
N TYR A 228 -30.07 -6.12 1.32
CA TYR A 228 -29.96 -4.67 1.43
C TYR A 228 -30.67 -4.03 0.25
N ARG A 229 -31.59 -3.11 0.55
CA ARG A 229 -32.31 -2.29 -0.41
C ARG A 229 -31.70 -0.90 -0.43
N ILE A 230 -31.07 -0.54 -1.53
CA ILE A 230 -30.48 0.77 -1.77
C ILE A 230 -31.49 1.56 -2.59
N ALA A 231 -32.06 2.60 -2.01
CA ALA A 231 -33.11 3.38 -2.66
C ALA A 231 -32.63 4.79 -2.97
N LEU A 232 -32.78 5.14 -4.24
CA LEU A 232 -32.40 6.42 -4.84
C LEU A 232 -33.68 7.18 -5.15
N PHE A 233 -33.84 8.37 -4.58
CA PHE A 233 -35.04 9.18 -4.73
C PHE A 233 -34.69 10.66 -4.92
N GLY A 234 -35.63 11.42 -5.49
CA GLY A 234 -35.62 12.88 -5.51
C GLY A 234 -34.69 13.49 -6.56
N LYS A 235 -34.77 14.83 -6.69
CA LYS A 235 -34.17 15.63 -7.78
C LYS A 235 -32.69 15.32 -8.07
N GLN A 236 -31.92 14.95 -7.05
CA GLN A 236 -30.52 14.52 -7.14
C GLN A 236 -30.27 13.43 -8.19
N LEU A 237 -31.27 12.58 -8.48
CA LEU A 237 -31.16 11.54 -9.51
C LEU A 237 -30.92 12.10 -10.91
N ASP A 238 -31.32 13.35 -11.20
CA ASP A 238 -31.06 13.98 -12.50
C ASP A 238 -29.57 14.15 -12.78
N ASN A 239 -28.72 14.19 -11.75
CA ASN A 239 -27.26 14.21 -11.90
C ASN A 239 -26.72 12.91 -12.53
N LEU A 240 -27.50 11.83 -12.46
CA LEU A 240 -27.12 10.52 -13.00
C LEU A 240 -27.99 10.12 -14.20
N ILE A 241 -29.32 10.22 -14.08
CA ILE A 241 -30.28 9.87 -15.13
C ILE A 241 -31.23 11.08 -15.31
N PRO A 242 -31.05 11.88 -16.37
CA PRO A 242 -31.90 13.04 -16.64
C PRO A 242 -33.38 12.69 -16.78
N ASN A 243 -34.27 13.63 -16.45
CA ASN A 243 -35.72 13.54 -16.64
C ASN A 243 -36.39 12.40 -15.84
N THR A 244 -35.87 12.08 -14.66
CA THR A 244 -36.44 11.03 -13.81
C THR A 244 -37.59 11.50 -12.92
N HIS A 245 -37.81 12.81 -12.77
CA HIS A 245 -38.85 13.38 -11.91
C HIS A 245 -40.09 13.77 -12.72
N LYS A 246 -41.26 13.24 -12.32
CA LYS A 246 -42.58 13.64 -12.85
C LYS A 246 -43.57 14.10 -11.78
N THR A 247 -43.18 14.18 -10.50
CA THR A 247 -44.09 14.46 -9.38
C THR A 247 -43.78 15.79 -8.68
N LYS A 248 -44.84 16.52 -8.27
CA LYS A 248 -44.81 17.93 -7.78
C LYS A 248 -44.35 18.13 -6.33
N THR A 249 -44.20 17.08 -5.52
CA THR A 249 -43.88 17.20 -4.09
C THR A 249 -42.71 16.32 -3.70
N TYR A 250 -41.57 16.94 -3.40
CA TYR A 250 -40.42 16.30 -2.76
C TYR A 250 -39.96 17.13 -1.57
N HIS A 251 -39.78 16.49 -0.43
CA HIS A 251 -39.01 17.05 0.68
C HIS A 251 -37.60 16.47 0.63
N ASN A 252 -36.59 17.34 0.63
CA ASN A 252 -35.22 16.91 0.81
C ASN A 252 -35.10 16.22 2.19
N ARG A 253 -34.58 15.00 2.20
CA ARG A 253 -34.38 14.21 3.43
C ARG A 253 -33.10 14.59 4.19
N PHE A 254 -32.32 15.49 3.62
CA PHE A 254 -31.03 15.97 4.12
C PHE A 254 -30.76 17.34 3.50
N TRP A 255 -29.84 18.10 4.09
CA TRP A 255 -29.25 19.30 3.49
C TRP A 255 -27.82 18.98 3.06
N ASP A 256 -27.24 19.75 2.15
CA ASP A 256 -25.86 19.54 1.75
C ASP A 256 -25.18 20.86 1.38
N ASP A 257 -23.85 20.85 1.48
CA ASP A 257 -22.99 21.92 0.99
C ASP A 257 -21.89 21.34 0.07
N LYS A 258 -20.80 22.06 -0.15
CA LYS A 258 -19.68 21.58 -0.97
C LYS A 258 -19.03 20.29 -0.44
N ASP A 259 -19.08 20.07 0.87
CA ASP A 259 -18.20 19.18 1.60
C ASP A 259 -18.98 18.09 2.36
N PHE A 260 -20.23 18.34 2.76
CA PHE A 260 -20.99 17.46 3.64
C PHE A 260 -22.45 17.28 3.22
N PHE A 261 -23.03 16.15 3.63
CA PHE A 261 -24.47 15.95 3.77
C PHE A 261 -24.85 16.03 5.26
N TYR A 262 -25.93 16.74 5.56
CA TYR A 262 -26.51 16.95 6.88
C TYR A 262 -27.84 16.21 6.96
N ILE A 263 -27.87 15.10 7.69
CA ILE A 263 -29.01 14.20 7.77
C ILE A 263 -29.68 14.37 9.13
N PRO A 264 -30.94 14.87 9.20
CA PRO A 264 -31.62 15.06 10.47
C PRO A 264 -31.94 13.71 11.12
N ILE A 265 -31.67 13.60 12.41
CA ILE A 265 -32.00 12.43 13.23
C ILE A 265 -33.50 12.42 13.51
N GLN A 266 -34.20 11.39 13.01
CA GLN A 266 -35.64 11.24 13.19
C GLN A 266 -36.04 10.40 14.41
N LYS A 267 -35.19 9.42 14.77
CA LYS A 267 -35.40 8.49 15.88
C LYS A 267 -34.04 7.99 16.38
N ILE A 268 -33.94 7.79 17.69
CA ILE A 268 -32.79 7.18 18.36
C ILE A 268 -33.30 5.92 19.08
N GLU A 269 -32.58 4.81 18.92
CA GLU A 269 -32.89 3.55 19.59
C GLU A 269 -31.59 3.02 20.21
N PHE A 270 -31.67 2.58 21.47
CA PHE A 270 -30.58 1.89 22.15
C PHE A 270 -30.79 0.39 22.05
N ILE A 271 -29.85 -0.29 21.40
CA ILE A 271 -29.89 -1.74 21.23
C ILE A 271 -28.67 -2.36 21.94
N PRO A 272 -28.85 -3.43 22.73
CA PRO A 272 -27.73 -4.18 23.28
C PRO A 272 -26.83 -4.67 22.15
N PHE A 273 -25.60 -4.17 22.10
CA PHE A 273 -24.62 -4.56 21.10
C PHE A 273 -23.65 -5.57 21.70
N LYS A 274 -23.59 -6.77 21.10
CA LYS A 274 -22.61 -7.80 21.45
C LYS A 274 -21.56 -7.88 20.35
N GLY A 275 -20.44 -7.19 20.54
CA GLY A 275 -19.33 -7.13 19.61
C GLY A 275 -18.27 -6.17 20.13
N LYS A 276 -17.12 -6.11 19.47
CA LYS A 276 -16.10 -5.11 19.79
C LYS A 276 -16.60 -3.74 19.35
N VAL A 277 -16.75 -2.82 20.30
CA VAL A 277 -16.90 -1.38 20.02
C VAL A 277 -15.50 -0.79 20.10
N TYR A 278 -14.99 -0.31 18.97
CA TYR A 278 -13.68 0.33 18.93
C TYR A 278 -13.85 1.79 19.33
N ASN A 279 -13.22 2.22 20.44
CA ASN A 279 -13.14 3.63 20.78
C ASN A 279 -12.06 4.27 19.90
N ILE A 280 -12.47 4.91 18.81
CA ILE A 280 -11.57 5.56 17.86
C ILE A 280 -11.60 7.06 18.19
N GLU A 281 -10.86 7.45 19.23
CA GLU A 281 -10.62 8.86 19.55
C GLU A 281 -9.38 9.35 18.79
N THR A 282 -9.54 10.44 18.01
CA THR A 282 -8.44 11.20 17.42
C THR A 282 -8.34 12.56 18.11
N LYS A 283 -7.17 13.21 18.06
CA LYS A 283 -6.96 14.55 18.66
C LYS A 283 -7.92 15.63 18.14
N ASP A 284 -8.62 15.39 17.04
CA ASP A 284 -9.47 16.35 16.31
C ASP A 284 -10.92 15.88 16.03
N LYS A 285 -11.35 14.71 16.56
CA LYS A 285 -12.74 14.19 16.43
C LYS A 285 -13.27 14.08 14.98
N THR A 286 -12.44 13.73 14.00
CA THR A 286 -12.87 13.47 12.61
C THR A 286 -12.34 12.15 12.06
N TYR A 287 -13.19 11.41 11.32
CA TYR A 287 -12.85 10.09 10.76
C TYR A 287 -12.36 10.13 9.31
N LEU A 288 -11.32 9.34 8.99
CA LEU A 288 -11.09 8.71 7.68
C LEU A 288 -10.44 7.31 7.84
N ALA A 289 -11.22 6.28 7.47
CA ALA A 289 -10.86 4.97 6.92
C ALA A 289 -9.95 3.97 7.68
N SER A 290 -10.16 2.70 7.30
CA SER A 290 -9.73 1.45 7.91
C SER A 290 -8.21 1.22 7.93
N THR A 291 -7.54 1.85 8.87
CA THR A 291 -6.29 1.32 9.42
C THR A 291 -6.45 1.27 10.92
N LEU A 292 -7.24 0.31 11.40
CA LEU A 292 -7.10 -0.15 12.77
C LEU A 292 -5.63 -0.54 12.95
N VAL A 293 -5.00 0.00 13.98
CA VAL A 293 -3.62 -0.25 14.33
C VAL A 293 -3.46 -1.77 14.52
N HIS A 294 -2.48 -2.34 13.81
CA HIS A 294 -2.23 -3.77 13.72
C HIS A 294 -0.75 -4.03 14.00
N ASN A 295 -0.46 -5.28 14.38
CA ASN A 295 0.77 -5.76 15.03
C ASN A 295 2.05 -4.96 14.75
N CYS A 296 2.71 -4.55 15.84
CA CYS A 296 4.00 -3.89 15.83
C CYS A 296 5.08 -4.91 16.16
N GLU A 297 6.02 -5.11 15.25
CA GLU A 297 7.24 -5.87 15.51
C GLU A 297 8.44 -4.93 15.61
N TYR A 298 9.49 -5.32 16.34
CA TYR A 298 10.74 -4.60 16.26
C TYR A 298 11.27 -4.56 14.82
N LYS A 299 11.74 -3.38 14.41
CA LYS A 299 12.48 -3.21 13.18
C LYS A 299 13.98 -3.31 13.48
N TYR A 300 14.45 -4.53 13.64
CA TYR A 300 15.85 -4.85 13.93
C TYR A 300 16.84 -4.14 12.98
N ASP A 301 17.93 -3.59 13.53
CA ASP A 301 19.09 -3.08 12.77
C ASP A 301 20.06 -4.23 12.50
N GLY A 302 19.69 -5.07 11.54
CA GLY A 302 20.42 -6.28 11.20
C GLY A 302 20.51 -6.48 9.71
N PHE A 303 20.68 -7.74 9.31
CA PHE A 303 20.52 -8.09 7.90
C PHE A 303 19.54 -9.23 7.72
N ARG A 304 18.65 -9.04 6.76
CA ARG A 304 17.63 -10.03 6.40
C ARG A 304 18.25 -11.31 5.88
N MET A 305 17.82 -12.43 6.47
CA MET A 305 18.19 -13.77 6.10
C MET A 305 16.93 -14.63 5.88
N GLN A 306 16.87 -15.28 4.73
CA GLN A 306 15.84 -16.25 4.42
C GLN A 306 16.35 -17.66 4.74
N LEU A 307 15.61 -18.37 5.57
CA LEU A 307 15.94 -19.71 6.05
C LEU A 307 15.17 -20.73 5.21
N HIS A 308 15.89 -21.59 4.50
CA HIS A 308 15.31 -22.67 3.70
C HIS A 308 15.72 -24.00 4.32
N ARG A 309 14.75 -24.89 4.53
CA ARG A 309 15.02 -26.30 4.84
C ARG A 309 14.33 -27.18 3.83
N ASP A 310 15.06 -28.19 3.35
CA ASP A 310 14.55 -29.28 2.51
C ASP A 310 15.23 -30.59 2.92
N GLY A 311 14.47 -31.44 3.64
CA GLY A 311 15.00 -32.58 4.37
C GLY A 311 16.04 -32.15 5.41
N GLU A 312 17.24 -32.71 5.27
CA GLU A 312 18.40 -32.41 6.12
C GLU A 312 19.19 -31.16 5.67
N LYS A 313 18.88 -30.62 4.48
CA LYS A 313 19.64 -29.50 3.91
C LYS A 313 19.04 -28.18 4.36
N ILE A 314 19.85 -27.37 5.03
CA ILE A 314 19.52 -25.99 5.37
C ILE A 314 20.34 -25.06 4.49
N LYS A 315 19.67 -24.06 3.91
CA LYS A 315 20.32 -22.98 3.14
C LYS A 315 19.87 -21.61 3.66
N LEU A 316 20.82 -20.69 3.72
CA LEU A 316 20.63 -19.34 4.20
C LEU A 316 20.87 -18.37 3.05
N PHE A 317 19.92 -17.47 2.81
CA PHE A 317 20.00 -16.50 1.72
C PHE A 317 19.89 -15.06 2.22
N THR A 318 20.71 -14.16 1.69
CA THR A 318 20.58 -12.73 1.98
C THR A 318 19.35 -12.14 1.32
N ARG A 319 19.07 -10.86 1.61
CA ARG A 319 18.07 -10.05 0.89
C ARG A 319 18.20 -10.10 -0.65
N ARG A 320 19.42 -10.23 -1.18
CA ARG A 320 19.70 -10.33 -2.63
C ARG A 320 19.71 -11.76 -3.15
N LEU A 321 19.29 -12.72 -2.32
CA LEU A 321 19.29 -14.15 -2.58
C LEU A 321 20.69 -14.74 -2.78
N GLU A 322 21.71 -14.11 -2.20
CA GLU A 322 23.07 -14.68 -2.15
C GLU A 322 23.13 -15.76 -1.08
N ASN A 323 23.69 -16.92 -1.41
CA ASN A 323 23.82 -18.02 -0.46
C ASN A 323 24.97 -17.74 0.53
N VAL A 324 24.62 -17.65 1.82
CA VAL A 324 25.56 -17.37 2.92
C VAL A 324 25.63 -18.51 3.95
N THR A 325 25.22 -19.72 3.56
CA THR A 325 25.10 -20.87 4.47
C THR A 325 26.42 -21.19 5.18
N ASN A 326 27.54 -21.16 4.44
CA ASN A 326 28.85 -21.51 4.98
C ASN A 326 29.38 -20.47 5.98
N GLN A 327 28.96 -19.22 5.86
CA GLN A 327 29.39 -18.09 6.71
C GLN A 327 28.69 -18.07 8.08
N PHE A 328 27.58 -18.81 8.22
CA PHE A 328 26.76 -18.85 9.42
C PHE A 328 26.48 -20.29 9.90
N PRO A 329 27.52 -21.11 10.18
CA PRO A 329 27.35 -22.49 10.64
C PRO A 329 26.66 -22.58 12.00
N ASP A 330 26.87 -21.56 12.85
CA ASP A 330 26.17 -21.34 14.12
C ASP A 330 24.66 -21.19 13.94
N VAL A 331 24.23 -20.39 12.94
CA VAL A 331 22.81 -20.23 12.61
C VAL A 331 22.22 -21.52 12.05
N VAL A 332 22.93 -22.20 11.15
CA VAL A 332 22.48 -23.49 10.59
C VAL A 332 22.18 -24.49 11.70
N LYS A 333 23.09 -24.62 12.67
CA LYS A 333 22.93 -25.54 13.80
C LYS A 333 21.69 -25.19 14.64
N VAL A 334 21.58 -23.93 15.06
CA VAL A 334 20.46 -23.47 15.88
C VAL A 334 19.11 -23.65 15.18
N VAL A 335 19.04 -23.35 13.88
CA VAL A 335 17.83 -23.53 13.08
C VAL A 335 17.48 -25.00 12.93
N LYS A 336 18.48 -25.88 12.72
CA LYS A 336 18.27 -27.33 12.61
C LYS A 336 17.68 -27.92 13.89
N ASP A 337 18.22 -27.52 15.03
CA ASP A 337 17.93 -28.13 16.32
C ASP A 337 16.62 -27.62 16.95
N ASN A 338 16.10 -26.46 16.51
CA ASN A 338 15.02 -25.75 17.21
C ASN A 338 13.85 -25.29 16.31
N ILE A 339 13.87 -25.59 15.01
CA ILE A 339 12.73 -25.38 14.12
C ILE A 339 12.26 -26.72 13.57
N ASP A 340 11.05 -27.10 13.98
CA ASP A 340 10.37 -28.31 13.57
C ASP A 340 9.90 -28.24 12.11
N GLY A 341 9.86 -29.42 11.50
CA GLY A 341 9.52 -29.58 10.09
C GLY A 341 10.76 -29.74 9.21
N ASN A 342 10.62 -30.52 8.14
CA ASN A 342 11.70 -30.84 7.22
C ASN A 342 11.61 -30.05 5.91
N ASN A 343 10.61 -29.19 5.74
CA ASN A 343 10.45 -28.41 4.52
C ASN A 343 9.80 -27.05 4.79
N TYR A 344 10.59 -25.98 4.83
CA TYR A 344 10.08 -24.63 5.10
C TYR A 344 10.90 -23.52 4.42
N ILE A 345 10.27 -22.36 4.28
CA ILE A 345 10.89 -21.11 3.86
C ILE A 345 10.44 -20.02 4.83
N LEU A 346 11.35 -19.54 5.67
CA LEU A 346 11.10 -18.53 6.70
C LEU A 346 11.91 -17.26 6.43
N ASP A 347 11.39 -16.11 6.85
CA ASP A 347 12.10 -14.84 6.84
C ASP A 347 12.51 -14.46 8.27
N ALA A 348 13.76 -14.04 8.42
CA ALA A 348 14.33 -13.60 9.67
C ALA A 348 15.23 -12.37 9.50
N GLU A 349 15.45 -11.65 10.59
CA GLU A 349 16.53 -10.66 10.68
C GLU A 349 17.61 -11.19 11.63
N ILE A 350 18.87 -11.09 11.18
CA ILE A 350 20.03 -11.49 11.98
C ILE A 350 20.65 -10.24 12.58
N ILE A 351 20.82 -10.24 13.90
CA ILE A 351 21.50 -9.16 14.63
C ILE A 351 22.77 -9.69 15.29
N GLY A 352 23.78 -8.84 15.40
CA GLY A 352 25.03 -9.17 16.08
C GLY A 352 24.90 -8.87 17.57
N ILE A 353 25.59 -9.63 18.40
CA ILE A 353 25.63 -9.42 19.85
C ILE A 353 27.09 -9.19 20.24
N ASP A 354 27.33 -8.14 21.03
CA ASP A 354 28.63 -7.95 21.66
C ASP A 354 28.84 -9.02 22.74
N PRO A 355 29.89 -9.85 22.65
CA PRO A 355 30.07 -10.97 23.58
C PRO A 355 30.34 -10.52 25.03
N LYS A 356 30.83 -9.29 25.23
CA LYS A 356 31.17 -8.76 26.57
C LYS A 356 29.99 -8.02 27.19
N THR A 357 29.37 -7.13 26.44
CA THR A 357 28.30 -6.25 26.95
C THR A 357 26.90 -6.80 26.74
N ARG A 358 26.76 -7.85 25.91
CA ARG A 358 25.48 -8.44 25.47
C ARG A 358 24.55 -7.46 24.74
N LYS A 359 25.05 -6.27 24.36
CA LYS A 359 24.31 -5.29 23.58
C LYS A 359 24.24 -5.70 22.11
N TRP A 360 23.19 -5.23 21.42
CA TRP A 360 23.03 -5.46 19.99
C TRP A 360 24.03 -4.61 19.22
N LEU A 361 24.61 -5.19 18.17
CA LEU A 361 25.60 -4.55 17.33
C LEU A 361 24.91 -3.94 16.10
N ALA A 362 25.32 -2.72 15.74
CA ALA A 362 24.87 -2.06 14.53
C ALA A 362 25.18 -2.89 13.27
N PHE A 363 24.37 -2.72 12.21
CA PHE A 363 24.50 -3.46 10.95
C PHE A 363 25.93 -3.48 10.37
N GLN A 364 26.67 -2.36 10.47
CA GLN A 364 28.03 -2.25 9.94
C GLN A 364 28.97 -3.30 10.53
N ASN A 365 28.84 -3.60 11.84
CA ASN A 365 29.70 -4.54 12.54
C ASN A 365 29.43 -5.97 12.10
N ILE A 366 28.15 -6.36 11.99
CA ILE A 366 27.78 -7.71 11.54
C ILE A 366 28.03 -7.93 10.05
N SER A 367 28.03 -6.88 9.22
CA SER A 367 28.26 -6.97 7.77
C SER A 367 29.61 -7.64 7.41
N GLN A 368 30.58 -7.60 8.32
CA GLN A 368 31.88 -8.26 8.20
C GLN A 368 31.75 -9.79 8.09
N ARG A 369 30.71 -10.40 8.67
CA ARG A 369 30.45 -11.85 8.58
C ARG A 369 30.02 -12.28 7.18
N ILE A 370 29.24 -11.46 6.46
CA ILE A 370 28.59 -11.84 5.19
C ILE A 370 29.62 -12.17 4.09
N LYS A 371 30.71 -11.40 4.02
CA LYS A 371 31.73 -11.55 2.96
C LYS A 371 32.92 -12.43 3.36
N ARG A 372 32.93 -12.97 4.59
CA ARG A 372 34.07 -13.70 5.12
C ARG A 372 34.18 -15.09 4.47
N LYS A 373 35.42 -15.51 4.17
CA LYS A 373 35.73 -16.83 3.58
C LYS A 373 36.65 -17.70 4.44
N TYR A 374 37.38 -17.12 5.38
CA TYR A 374 38.34 -17.78 6.27
C TYR A 374 38.01 -17.46 7.75
N ASP A 375 38.44 -18.30 8.69
CA ASP A 375 38.24 -18.12 10.14
C ASP A 375 36.77 -17.97 10.59
N ILE A 376 35.85 -18.58 9.84
CA ILE A 376 34.40 -18.44 10.06
C ILE A 376 34.00 -18.84 11.50
N HIS A 377 34.59 -19.91 12.03
CA HIS A 377 34.33 -20.36 13.40
C HIS A 377 34.83 -19.39 14.47
N GLN A 378 35.97 -18.72 14.23
CA GLN A 378 36.49 -17.72 15.15
C GLN A 378 35.62 -16.46 15.08
N MET A 379 35.28 -16.01 13.87
CA MET A 379 34.38 -14.88 13.66
C MET A 379 32.98 -15.09 14.28
N ALA A 380 32.47 -16.32 14.29
CA ALA A 380 31.21 -16.65 14.96
C ALA A 380 31.29 -16.53 16.49
N LYS A 381 32.48 -16.70 17.08
CA LYS A 381 32.73 -16.45 18.51
C LYS A 381 32.92 -14.97 18.80
N ASP A 382 33.60 -14.26 17.91
CA ASP A 382 33.90 -12.83 18.07
C ASP A 382 32.65 -11.98 17.87
N ILE A 383 31.79 -12.37 16.92
CA ILE A 383 30.50 -11.74 16.62
C ILE A 383 29.39 -12.80 16.63
N PRO A 384 28.94 -13.23 17.83
CA PRO A 384 27.74 -14.05 17.97
C PRO A 384 26.53 -13.37 17.35
N VAL A 385 25.56 -14.16 16.88
CA VAL A 385 24.35 -13.62 16.25
C VAL A 385 23.09 -14.24 16.82
N MET A 386 22.01 -13.47 16.77
CA MET A 386 20.66 -13.91 17.10
C MET A 386 19.76 -13.82 15.87
N VAL A 387 18.98 -14.89 15.65
CA VAL A 387 18.03 -15.04 14.56
C VAL A 387 16.64 -14.63 15.05
N ASN A 388 16.06 -13.59 14.47
CA ASN A 388 14.72 -13.09 14.80
C ASN A 388 13.76 -13.41 13.66
N VAL A 389 13.01 -14.50 13.76
CA VAL A 389 12.11 -14.95 12.69
C VAL A 389 10.80 -14.16 12.72
N PHE A 390 10.43 -13.54 11.61
CA PHE A 390 9.31 -12.60 11.54
C PHE A 390 8.21 -12.98 10.53
N ASP A 391 8.44 -13.94 9.62
CA ASP A 391 7.39 -14.43 8.73
C ASP A 391 7.72 -15.82 8.14
N ALA A 392 6.72 -16.46 7.55
CA ALA A 392 6.82 -17.75 6.89
C ALA A 392 6.14 -17.71 5.51
N MET A 393 6.82 -18.22 4.48
CA MET A 393 6.26 -18.36 3.13
C MET A 393 5.80 -19.79 2.85
N GLN A 394 6.46 -20.76 3.48
CA GLN A 394 6.19 -22.19 3.32
C GLN A 394 6.51 -22.94 4.61
N VAL A 395 5.64 -23.87 5.00
CA VAL A 395 5.85 -24.79 6.14
C VAL A 395 5.32 -26.16 5.76
N ASN A 396 6.07 -27.22 6.05
CA ASN A 396 5.80 -28.62 5.68
C ASN A 396 5.45 -28.78 4.19
N GLY A 397 6.18 -28.09 3.31
CA GLY A 397 5.97 -28.12 1.85
C GLY A 397 4.72 -27.39 1.36
N LYS A 398 3.89 -26.82 2.25
CA LYS A 398 2.71 -26.06 1.88
C LYS A 398 3.06 -24.57 1.74
N ASN A 399 2.82 -24.02 0.56
CA ASN A 399 2.90 -22.59 0.32
C ASN A 399 1.76 -21.85 1.04
N ILE A 400 2.10 -20.91 1.91
CA ILE A 400 1.17 -20.17 2.77
C ILE A 400 1.22 -18.65 2.52
N ILE A 401 1.83 -18.19 1.42
CA ILE A 401 1.96 -16.74 1.15
C ILE A 401 0.61 -16.01 1.03
N LYS A 402 -0.47 -16.74 0.69
CA LYS A 402 -1.82 -16.17 0.58
C LYS A 402 -2.60 -16.15 1.89
N GLU A 403 -2.12 -16.86 2.90
CA GLU A 403 -2.77 -16.91 4.20
C GLU A 403 -2.54 -15.59 4.95
N PRO A 404 -3.44 -15.17 5.85
CA PRO A 404 -3.27 -13.98 6.70
C PRO A 404 -1.99 -14.01 7.54
N PHE A 405 -1.43 -12.84 7.87
CA PHE A 405 -0.23 -12.75 8.72
C PHE A 405 -0.43 -13.43 10.08
N SER A 406 -1.61 -13.26 10.69
CA SER A 406 -1.95 -13.93 11.96
C SER A 406 -1.80 -15.45 11.90
N PHE A 407 -2.25 -16.08 10.81
CA PHE A 407 -2.12 -17.52 10.60
C PHE A 407 -0.66 -17.95 10.44
N ARG A 408 0.13 -17.19 9.66
CA ARG A 408 1.55 -17.50 9.44
C ARG A 408 2.36 -17.33 10.73
N ARG A 409 2.02 -16.33 11.54
CA ARG A 409 2.61 -16.09 12.87
C ARG A 409 2.25 -17.19 13.87
N GLU A 410 1.01 -17.66 13.87
CA GLU A 410 0.60 -18.80 14.71
C GLU A 410 1.35 -20.09 14.32
N LEU A 411 1.56 -20.33 13.02
CA LEU A 411 2.36 -21.46 12.56
C LEU A 411 3.82 -21.38 13.03
N LEU A 412 4.43 -20.19 12.97
CA LEU A 412 5.77 -19.97 13.49
C LEU A 412 5.87 -20.31 14.99
N ASN A 413 4.91 -19.85 15.80
CA ASN A 413 4.83 -20.19 17.23
C ASN A 413 4.74 -21.69 17.49
N LYS A 414 4.11 -22.46 16.59
CA LYS A 414 3.96 -23.92 16.75
C LYS A 414 5.21 -24.71 16.39
N ILE A 415 6.01 -24.23 15.45
CA ILE A 415 7.16 -24.97 14.91
C ILE A 415 8.50 -24.50 15.49
N MET A 416 8.54 -23.37 16.18
CA MET A 416 9.78 -22.82 16.70
C MET A 416 9.88 -22.97 18.21
N LYS A 417 11.02 -23.50 18.66
CA LYS A 417 11.44 -23.44 20.06
C LYS A 417 12.45 -22.31 20.22
N GLU A 418 12.10 -21.29 21.01
CA GLU A 418 13.02 -20.19 21.24
C GLU A 418 14.24 -20.62 22.06
N VAL A 419 15.39 -20.05 21.71
CA VAL A 419 16.67 -20.24 22.38
C VAL A 419 17.22 -18.85 22.68
N ALA A 420 17.33 -18.53 23.97
CA ALA A 420 17.79 -17.23 24.44
C ALA A 420 19.06 -16.78 23.69
N GLU A 421 19.03 -15.53 23.21
CA GLU A 421 20.12 -14.87 22.48
C GLU A 421 20.59 -15.55 21.18
N LYS A 422 19.86 -16.56 20.68
CA LYS A 422 20.25 -17.30 19.47
C LYS A 422 19.14 -17.41 18.45
N LEU A 423 17.93 -17.74 18.88
CA LEU A 423 16.76 -17.91 18.03
C LEU A 423 15.51 -17.49 18.77
N GLN A 424 14.76 -16.56 18.21
CA GLN A 424 13.46 -16.19 18.74
C GLN A 424 12.54 -15.76 17.61
N LEU A 425 11.27 -15.68 17.92
CA LEU A 425 10.36 -14.91 17.10
C LEU A 425 10.66 -13.43 17.25
N ALA A 426 10.51 -12.68 16.17
CA ALA A 426 10.57 -11.22 16.23
C ALA A 426 9.60 -10.73 17.31
N LYS A 427 10.10 -9.93 18.25
CA LYS A 427 9.30 -9.41 19.36
C LYS A 427 8.17 -8.59 18.78
N GLU A 428 6.96 -8.86 19.25
CA GLU A 428 5.75 -8.24 18.75
C GLU A 428 4.81 -7.81 19.87
N ILE A 429 3.98 -6.82 19.57
CA ILE A 429 2.75 -6.54 20.29
C ILE A 429 1.58 -6.46 19.32
N ILE A 430 0.40 -6.88 19.77
CA ILE A 430 -0.87 -6.68 19.07
C ILE A 430 -1.68 -5.71 19.91
N THR A 431 -1.74 -4.45 19.48
CA THR A 431 -2.45 -3.39 20.18
C THR A 431 -3.23 -2.53 19.19
N ASP A 432 -4.35 -1.99 19.64
CA ASP A 432 -5.06 -0.88 19.01
C ASP A 432 -4.85 0.46 19.74
N ASP A 433 -4.09 0.47 20.84
CA ASP A 433 -3.69 1.67 21.58
C ASP A 433 -2.38 2.25 21.03
N VAL A 434 -2.45 3.50 20.56
CA VAL A 434 -1.29 4.25 20.07
C VAL A 434 -0.23 4.43 21.17
N SER A 435 -0.65 4.61 22.42
CA SER A 435 0.27 4.82 23.55
C SER A 435 1.10 3.57 23.84
N GLU A 436 0.49 2.38 23.73
CA GLU A 436 1.22 1.11 23.83
C GLU A 436 2.17 0.91 22.65
N ALA A 437 1.73 1.26 21.44
CA ALA A 437 2.57 1.22 20.24
C ALA A 437 3.76 2.20 20.35
N GLU A 438 3.55 3.40 20.91
CA GLU A 438 4.61 4.38 21.18
C GLU A 438 5.59 3.88 22.24
N LYS A 439 5.11 3.29 23.34
CA LYS A 439 5.98 2.65 24.35
C LYS A 439 6.83 1.55 23.72
N PHE A 440 6.22 0.68 22.91
CA PHE A 440 6.92 -0.40 22.22
C PHE A 440 7.91 0.12 21.16
N TYR A 441 7.55 1.21 20.48
CA TYR A 441 8.43 1.91 19.57
C TYR A 441 9.67 2.47 20.28
N ASN A 442 9.48 3.17 21.40
CA ASN A 442 10.59 3.69 22.21
C ASN A 442 11.44 2.56 22.78
N GLU A 443 10.83 1.48 23.28
CA GLU A 443 11.56 0.29 23.74
C GLU A 443 12.40 -0.34 22.62
N SER A 444 11.88 -0.38 21.39
CA SER A 444 12.62 -0.85 20.24
C SER A 444 13.86 0.02 19.98
N LEU A 445 13.71 1.35 20.06
CA LEU A 445 14.81 2.29 19.88
C LEU A 445 15.87 2.17 20.98
N ASP A 446 15.47 2.06 22.25
CA ASP A 446 16.38 1.90 23.42
C ASP A 446 17.20 0.60 23.38
N LYS A 447 16.79 -0.35 22.52
CA LYS A 447 17.52 -1.59 22.23
C LYS A 447 18.46 -1.46 21.02
N GLY A 448 18.60 -0.26 20.45
CA GLY A 448 19.43 0.03 19.28
C GLY A 448 18.81 -0.38 17.94
N ASN A 449 17.49 -0.58 17.86
CA ASN A 449 16.81 -0.91 16.60
C ASN A 449 16.43 0.34 15.80
N GLU A 450 16.08 0.16 14.53
CA GLU A 450 15.71 1.27 13.65
C GLU A 450 14.29 1.83 13.91
N GLY A 451 13.50 1.19 14.77
CA GLY A 451 12.09 1.52 15.05
C GLY A 451 11.19 0.28 15.06
N ILE A 452 9.99 0.37 14.49
CA ILE A 452 9.03 -0.76 14.42
C ILE A 452 8.51 -1.01 13.00
N MET A 453 8.08 -2.25 12.77
CA MET A 453 7.33 -2.67 11.60
C MET A 453 5.88 -2.89 11.99
N VAL A 454 4.97 -2.11 11.40
CA VAL A 454 3.52 -2.24 11.57
C VAL A 454 2.99 -3.10 10.44
N LYS A 455 2.46 -4.29 10.71
CA LYS A 455 1.90 -5.17 9.68
C LYS A 455 0.39 -5.28 9.83
N GLY A 456 -0.31 -5.66 8.76
CA GLY A 456 -1.74 -5.95 8.84
C GLY A 456 -1.97 -7.44 9.13
N LEU A 457 -2.70 -7.76 10.21
CA LEU A 457 -2.95 -9.14 10.64
C LEU A 457 -3.68 -9.97 9.57
N ASP A 458 -4.59 -9.35 8.83
CA ASP A 458 -5.41 -9.98 7.79
C ASP A 458 -4.71 -10.04 6.41
N LYS A 459 -3.45 -9.57 6.31
CA LYS A 459 -2.78 -9.39 5.01
C LYS A 459 -1.98 -10.62 4.58
N PRO A 460 -2.06 -11.01 3.29
CA PRO A 460 -1.20 -12.04 2.72
C PRO A 460 0.24 -11.53 2.57
N TYR A 461 1.20 -12.45 2.55
CA TYR A 461 2.58 -12.16 2.20
C TYR A 461 2.69 -11.76 0.71
N LYS A 462 3.32 -10.63 0.41
CA LYS A 462 3.49 -10.12 -0.97
C LYS A 462 4.97 -10.09 -1.37
N PRO A 463 5.45 -11.06 -2.18
CA PRO A 463 6.80 -11.01 -2.73
C PRO A 463 6.99 -9.78 -3.62
N GLY A 464 8.10 -9.05 -3.44
CA GLY A 464 8.50 -7.96 -4.33
C GLY A 464 7.72 -6.65 -4.25
N SER A 465 6.61 -6.57 -3.50
CA SER A 465 5.82 -5.34 -3.33
C SER A 465 5.59 -5.01 -1.85
N ARG A 466 5.77 -3.74 -1.49
CA ARG A 466 5.65 -3.25 -0.10
C ARG A 466 4.33 -2.54 0.19
N VAL A 467 3.51 -2.26 -0.83
CA VAL A 467 2.30 -1.44 -0.67
C VAL A 467 1.17 -2.30 -0.09
N GLY A 468 0.71 -1.94 1.10
CA GLY A 468 -0.45 -2.54 1.79
C GLY A 468 -0.20 -3.84 2.56
N TYR A 469 1.07 -4.21 2.81
CA TYR A 469 1.45 -5.37 3.64
C TYR A 469 1.96 -4.96 5.03
N GLY A 470 2.82 -3.94 5.09
CA GLY A 470 3.30 -3.36 6.34
C GLY A 470 4.03 -2.04 6.12
N VAL A 471 4.12 -1.24 7.18
CA VAL A 471 4.71 0.10 7.21
C VAL A 471 5.88 0.10 8.18
N LYS A 472 6.96 0.78 7.80
CA LYS A 472 8.10 1.03 8.69
C LYS A 472 7.84 2.34 9.43
N VAL A 473 7.88 2.32 10.76
CA VAL A 473 7.82 3.51 11.60
C VAL A 473 9.20 3.68 12.20
N LYS A 474 9.86 4.78 11.83
CA LYS A 474 11.23 5.12 12.23
C LYS A 474 11.26 6.55 12.76
N PRO A 475 12.27 6.91 13.56
CA PRO A 475 12.48 8.31 13.91
C PRO A 475 12.62 9.14 12.64
N VAL A 476 12.01 10.33 12.64
CA VAL A 476 12.36 11.35 11.67
C VAL A 476 13.69 11.92 12.14
N MET A 477 14.76 11.67 11.40
CA MET A 477 16.03 12.33 11.67
C MET A 477 15.85 13.82 11.35
N GLU A 478 16.37 14.68 12.23
CA GLU A 478 16.40 16.12 11.98
C GLU A 478 17.18 16.37 10.68
N THR A 479 16.56 17.10 9.76
CA THR A 479 17.21 17.48 8.51
C THR A 479 18.35 18.44 8.81
N LEU A 480 19.40 18.38 7.98
CA LEU A 480 20.52 19.31 8.07
C LEU A 480 20.40 20.34 6.95
N ASP A 481 20.53 21.61 7.32
CA ASP A 481 20.68 22.70 6.36
C ASP A 481 22.17 22.79 5.99
N LEU A 482 22.51 22.42 4.75
CA LEU A 482 23.88 22.29 4.29
C LEU A 482 24.11 23.16 3.05
N VAL A 483 25.32 23.67 2.91
CA VAL A 483 25.70 24.51 1.77
C VAL A 483 26.33 23.67 0.66
N ILE A 484 26.04 24.00 -0.59
CA ILE A 484 26.69 23.41 -1.76
C ILE A 484 28.04 24.10 -1.97
N ILE A 485 29.12 23.31 -1.99
CA ILE A 485 30.51 23.79 -2.21
C ILE A 485 31.16 23.22 -3.47
N GLY A 486 30.47 22.29 -4.14
CA GLY A 486 30.93 21.67 -5.37
C GLY A 486 29.81 20.91 -6.06
N ALA A 487 30.01 20.56 -7.32
CA ALA A 487 29.10 19.71 -8.06
C ALA A 487 29.81 18.90 -9.15
N GLU A 488 29.12 17.94 -9.75
CA GLU A 488 29.62 17.15 -10.87
C GLU A 488 28.61 17.11 -12.02
N TRP A 489 29.10 17.25 -13.24
CA TRP A 489 28.33 17.06 -14.46
C TRP A 489 27.82 15.63 -14.57
N GLY A 490 26.54 15.49 -14.93
CA GLY A 490 25.90 14.20 -15.09
C GLY A 490 26.36 13.42 -16.30
N GLU A 491 25.85 12.19 -16.42
CA GLU A 491 26.14 11.31 -17.54
C GLU A 491 24.83 10.84 -18.21
N GLY A 492 24.95 10.37 -19.46
CA GLY A 492 23.83 9.87 -20.25
C GLY A 492 22.71 10.89 -20.37
N LYS A 493 21.50 10.55 -19.88
CA LYS A 493 20.32 11.43 -19.96
C LYS A 493 20.46 12.75 -19.19
N ARG A 494 21.43 12.86 -18.28
CA ARG A 494 21.67 14.05 -17.44
C ARG A 494 22.97 14.77 -17.79
N ALA A 495 23.57 14.48 -18.95
CA ALA A 495 24.85 15.07 -19.36
C ALA A 495 24.85 16.61 -19.40
N ASN A 496 23.69 17.22 -19.64
CA ASN A 496 23.57 18.69 -19.73
C ASN A 496 23.36 19.38 -18.38
N TRP A 497 23.34 18.65 -17.27
CA TRP A 497 23.07 19.18 -15.93
C TRP A 497 24.12 18.74 -14.91
N LEU A 498 24.35 19.60 -13.92
CA LEU A 498 24.98 19.18 -12.67
C LEU A 498 24.01 18.22 -11.96
N SER A 499 24.50 17.06 -11.53
CA SER A 499 23.64 15.96 -11.06
C SER A 499 24.02 15.35 -9.72
N SER A 500 25.20 15.71 -9.21
CA SER A 500 25.73 15.31 -7.91
C SER A 500 26.34 16.56 -7.28
N PHE A 501 25.92 16.90 -6.06
CA PHE A 501 26.28 18.15 -5.39
C PHE A 501 27.03 17.84 -4.10
N THR A 502 28.25 18.36 -3.97
CA THR A 502 29.05 18.27 -2.75
C THR A 502 28.50 19.22 -1.71
N ILE A 503 28.12 18.67 -0.56
CA ILE A 503 27.46 19.39 0.54
C ILE A 503 28.38 19.50 1.75
N ALA A 504 28.29 20.62 2.45
CA ALA A 504 29.14 20.93 3.58
C ALA A 504 28.37 21.52 4.77
N CYS A 505 28.85 21.19 5.96
CA CYS A 505 28.44 21.78 7.24
C CYS A 505 29.41 22.91 7.62
N LYS A 506 28.99 23.79 8.52
CA LYS A 506 29.81 24.90 9.01
C LYS A 506 30.74 24.43 10.14
N SER A 507 31.93 25.01 10.22
CA SER A 507 32.88 24.84 11.33
C SER A 507 33.68 26.12 11.49
N GLY A 508 33.22 27.00 12.38
CA GLY A 508 33.74 28.37 12.46
C GLY A 508 33.47 29.11 11.13
N ASP A 509 34.51 29.69 10.53
CA ASP A 509 34.41 30.42 9.26
C ASP A 509 34.60 29.54 8.01
N LYS A 510 34.70 28.22 8.18
CA LYS A 510 34.94 27.26 7.09
C LYS A 510 33.74 26.34 6.88
N PHE A 511 33.66 25.77 5.68
CA PHE A 511 32.68 24.74 5.33
C PHE A 511 33.40 23.40 5.12
N LEU A 512 32.98 22.38 5.85
CA LEU A 512 33.55 21.04 5.83
C LEU A 512 32.59 20.09 5.11
N GLU A 513 33.09 19.40 4.09
CA GLU A 513 32.37 18.41 3.30
C GLU A 513 31.85 17.29 4.19
N ILE A 514 30.61 16.88 3.97
CA ILE A 514 29.94 15.82 4.74
C ILE A 514 29.18 14.83 3.84
N GLY A 515 29.28 14.99 2.52
CA GLY A 515 28.65 14.07 1.57
C GLY A 515 28.44 14.65 0.19
N LYS A 516 27.80 13.84 -0.66
CA LYS A 516 27.28 14.25 -1.97
C LYS A 516 25.81 13.89 -2.10
N VAL A 517 25.01 14.78 -2.66
CA VAL A 517 23.58 14.57 -2.91
C VAL A 517 23.28 14.59 -4.40
N GLY A 518 22.66 13.52 -4.91
CA GLY A 518 22.15 13.43 -6.28
C GLY A 518 20.71 12.88 -6.36
N THR A 519 20.06 12.77 -5.20
CA THR A 519 18.72 12.20 -5.05
C THR A 519 17.79 13.16 -4.32
N GLY A 520 16.48 13.06 -4.56
CA GLY A 520 15.49 14.06 -4.10
C GLY A 520 15.22 15.17 -5.12
N ILE A 521 16.06 15.27 -6.15
CA ILE A 521 16.01 16.29 -7.21
C ILE A 521 15.16 15.79 -8.38
N LYS A 522 14.32 16.67 -8.92
CA LYS A 522 13.35 16.40 -9.99
C LYS A 522 13.95 16.63 -11.39
N GLU A 523 13.34 16.02 -12.39
CA GLU A 523 13.70 16.27 -13.79
C GLU A 523 12.98 17.50 -14.38
N LYS A 524 11.89 17.93 -13.76
CA LYS A 524 11.08 19.09 -14.17
C LYS A 524 10.84 20.02 -12.99
N ASP A 525 10.90 21.32 -13.23
CA ASP A 525 10.71 22.37 -12.22
C ASP A 525 9.32 22.34 -11.57
N GLU A 526 8.29 21.98 -12.34
CA GLU A 526 6.89 21.88 -11.85
C GLU A 526 6.69 20.82 -10.75
N GLU A 527 7.63 19.87 -10.61
CA GLU A 527 7.55 18.78 -9.62
C GLU A 527 8.33 19.08 -8.33
N GLY A 528 9.05 20.21 -8.27
CA GLY A 528 9.94 20.62 -7.18
C GLY A 528 11.33 21.00 -7.69
N VAL A 529 12.30 21.10 -6.76
CA VAL A 529 13.68 21.50 -7.08
C VAL A 529 14.28 20.56 -8.13
N SER A 530 14.66 21.11 -9.28
CA SER A 530 15.12 20.32 -10.43
C SER A 530 16.62 20.43 -10.68
N PHE A 531 17.15 19.49 -11.48
CA PHE A 531 18.54 19.54 -11.95
C PHE A 531 18.82 20.78 -12.80
N ALA A 532 17.85 21.21 -13.63
CA ALA A 532 17.99 22.38 -14.47
C ALA A 532 18.05 23.67 -13.63
N GLN A 533 17.17 23.79 -12.63
CA GLN A 533 17.13 24.91 -11.69
C GLN A 533 18.46 25.03 -10.91
N LEU A 534 18.90 23.94 -10.27
CA LEU A 534 20.16 23.93 -9.53
C LEU A 534 21.37 24.23 -10.42
N THR A 535 21.40 23.68 -11.63
CA THR A 535 22.47 23.97 -12.60
C THR A 535 22.50 25.47 -12.95
N SER A 536 21.34 26.09 -13.17
CA SER A 536 21.24 27.52 -13.47
C SER A 536 21.74 28.38 -12.31
N MET A 537 21.37 28.04 -11.07
CA MET A 537 21.81 28.77 -9.87
C MET A 537 23.30 28.59 -9.56
N ILE A 538 23.87 27.41 -9.85
CA ILE A 538 25.27 27.09 -9.54
C ILE A 538 26.24 27.65 -10.58
N LYS A 539 25.86 27.67 -11.86
CA LYS A 539 26.71 28.20 -12.95
C LYS A 539 27.41 29.54 -12.64
N PRO A 540 26.72 30.59 -12.15
CA PRO A 540 27.38 31.87 -11.83
C PRO A 540 28.29 31.82 -10.60
N LEU A 541 28.23 30.73 -9.82
CA LEU A 541 29.01 30.54 -8.59
C LEU A 541 30.22 29.61 -8.79
N ILE A 542 30.46 29.12 -10.01
CA ILE A 542 31.60 28.23 -10.30
C ILE A 542 32.91 29.01 -10.16
N ILE A 543 33.81 28.52 -9.30
CA ILE A 543 35.14 29.09 -9.08
C ILE A 543 36.16 28.46 -10.04
N SER A 544 36.06 27.13 -10.24
CA SER A 544 36.95 26.38 -11.11
C SER A 544 36.28 25.08 -11.56
N GLU A 545 36.67 24.60 -12.73
CA GLU A 545 36.19 23.34 -13.32
C GLU A 545 37.37 22.46 -13.70
N ASP A 546 37.33 21.19 -13.30
CA ASP A 546 38.32 20.16 -13.64
C ASP A 546 37.60 18.89 -14.10
N GLY A 547 37.64 18.65 -15.41
CA GLY A 547 36.90 17.56 -16.06
C GLY A 547 35.40 17.64 -15.77
N LYS A 548 34.88 16.69 -14.99
CA LYS A 548 33.46 16.65 -14.61
C LYS A 548 33.15 17.38 -13.31
N SER A 549 34.17 17.74 -12.53
CA SER A 549 34.00 18.31 -11.18
C SER A 549 34.08 19.82 -11.23
N VAL A 550 33.14 20.50 -10.57
CA VAL A 550 33.14 21.96 -10.41
C VAL A 550 33.25 22.33 -8.93
N LYS A 551 34.13 23.28 -8.61
CA LYS A 551 34.16 23.94 -7.31
C LYS A 551 33.24 25.14 -7.33
N VAL A 552 32.43 25.29 -6.29
CA VAL A 552 31.35 26.28 -6.23
C VAL A 552 31.57 27.18 -5.02
N LYS A 553 31.39 28.49 -5.20
CA LYS A 553 31.38 29.44 -4.10
C LYS A 553 30.21 29.11 -3.15
N PRO A 554 30.45 28.91 -1.84
CA PRO A 554 29.39 28.63 -0.89
C PRO A 554 28.34 29.74 -0.93
N PHE A 555 27.09 29.40 -1.27
CA PHE A 555 25.98 30.36 -1.34
C PHE A 555 24.63 29.66 -1.28
N ILE A 556 24.46 28.55 -2.01
CA ILE A 556 23.19 27.84 -2.08
C ILE A 556 23.09 26.87 -0.89
N ILE A 557 22.11 27.12 -0.03
CA ILE A 557 21.78 26.27 1.11
C ILE A 557 20.61 25.36 0.74
N ILE A 558 20.73 24.09 1.11
CA ILE A 558 19.70 23.08 0.88
C ILE A 558 19.40 22.33 2.17
N GLU A 559 18.13 22.00 2.36
CA GLU A 559 17.69 21.12 3.42
C GLU A 559 17.89 19.67 2.96
N VAL A 560 18.68 18.91 3.72
CA VAL A 560 19.07 17.54 3.39
C VAL A 560 18.53 16.58 4.44
N ASN A 561 17.74 15.62 3.99
CA ASN A 561 17.33 14.47 4.78
C ASN A 561 18.31 13.30 4.53
N TYR A 562 18.54 12.46 5.53
CA TYR A 562 19.50 11.37 5.50
C TYR A 562 19.02 10.22 6.41
N GLU A 563 19.55 9.01 6.20
CA GLU A 563 19.16 7.87 7.04
C GLU A 563 19.98 7.78 8.33
N GLU A 564 21.27 8.13 8.29
CA GLU A 564 22.17 8.13 9.45
C GLU A 564 23.43 8.98 9.18
N ILE A 565 24.12 9.35 10.26
CA ILE A 565 25.46 9.95 10.24
C ILE A 565 26.49 8.86 10.57
N GLN A 566 27.56 8.78 9.79
CA GLN A 566 28.65 7.83 9.97
C GLN A 566 29.97 8.56 10.21
N LYS A 567 30.91 7.95 10.94
CA LYS A 567 32.30 8.40 10.94
C LYS A 567 32.93 8.10 9.58
N SER A 568 33.67 9.06 9.03
CA SER A 568 34.33 8.93 7.73
C SER A 568 35.68 9.59 7.75
N VAL A 569 36.69 8.91 7.18
CA VAL A 569 38.01 9.47 6.91
C VAL A 569 38.08 10.16 5.54
N ASN A 570 37.08 9.94 4.68
CA ASN A 570 37.04 10.48 3.31
C ASN A 570 36.53 11.92 3.24
N TYR A 571 35.96 12.43 4.33
CA TYR A 571 35.39 13.76 4.40
C TYR A 571 36.08 14.54 5.50
N ASN A 572 36.44 15.79 5.22
CA ASN A 572 37.18 16.64 6.17
C ASN A 572 36.35 17.07 7.39
N SER A 573 35.02 16.88 7.38
CA SER A 573 34.20 16.97 8.59
C SER A 573 34.44 15.83 9.59
N GLY A 574 35.05 14.73 9.16
CA GLY A 574 35.13 13.48 9.94
C GLY A 574 33.84 12.66 9.94
N TYR A 575 32.79 13.12 9.25
CA TYR A 575 31.48 12.48 9.18
C TYR A 575 30.98 12.34 7.73
N ALA A 576 30.05 11.41 7.51
CA ALA A 576 29.36 11.21 6.24
C ALA A 576 27.85 11.04 6.47
N LEU A 577 27.03 11.68 5.64
CA LEU A 577 25.60 11.39 5.57
C LEU A 577 25.33 10.15 4.73
N ARG A 578 24.56 9.19 5.26
CA ARG A 578 24.11 8.03 4.49
C ARG A 578 22.80 8.32 3.79
N PHE A 579 22.77 8.06 2.48
CA PHE A 579 21.64 8.30 1.57
C PHE A 579 21.04 9.72 1.67
N PRO A 580 21.89 10.77 1.54
CA PRO A 580 21.40 12.13 1.56
C PRO A 580 20.44 12.38 0.40
N ARG A 581 19.35 13.08 0.70
CA ARG A 581 18.27 13.46 -0.22
C ARG A 581 17.97 14.93 -0.04
N LEU A 582 17.95 15.67 -1.14
CA LEU A 582 17.50 17.06 -1.14
C LEU A 582 15.99 17.07 -0.83
N VAL A 583 15.60 17.88 0.16
CA VAL A 583 14.21 18.13 0.53
C VAL A 583 13.72 19.38 -0.17
N ARG A 584 14.42 20.51 0.03
CA ARG A 584 14.12 21.81 -0.58
C ARG A 584 15.34 22.73 -0.57
N LEU A 585 15.26 23.81 -1.34
CA LEU A 585 16.17 24.96 -1.22
C LEU A 585 15.83 25.76 0.05
N ARG A 586 16.85 26.33 0.69
CA ARG A 586 16.72 27.20 1.88
C ARG A 586 17.15 28.62 1.53
N GLU A 587 16.41 29.23 0.62
CA GLU A 587 16.59 30.64 0.22
C GLU A 587 16.25 31.60 1.38
N ASP A 588 15.55 31.10 2.39
CA ASP A 588 15.19 31.79 3.62
C ASP A 588 16.33 31.91 4.63
N LYS A 589 17.47 31.22 4.41
CA LYS A 589 18.58 31.19 5.37
C LYS A 589 19.85 31.85 4.83
N PRO A 590 20.57 32.59 5.67
CA PRO A 590 21.91 33.07 5.35
C PRO A 590 22.98 31.99 5.66
N LEU A 591 24.19 32.15 5.14
CA LEU A 591 25.29 31.17 5.29
C LEU A 591 25.69 30.93 6.76
N GLU A 592 25.42 31.90 7.62
CA GLU A 592 25.70 31.85 9.05
C GLU A 592 24.86 30.79 9.77
N GLU A 593 23.68 30.47 9.22
CA GLU A 593 22.70 29.51 9.74
C GLU A 593 22.82 28.10 9.13
N VAL A 594 23.86 27.85 8.34
CA VAL A 594 24.22 26.50 7.90
C VAL A 594 24.51 25.65 9.15
N SER A 595 24.03 24.40 9.13
CA SER A 595 24.19 23.48 10.26
C SER A 595 25.67 23.29 10.61
N ASP A 596 26.00 23.48 11.88
CA ASP A 596 27.37 23.42 12.39
C ASP A 596 27.83 21.98 12.67
N ILE A 597 29.13 21.75 12.59
CA ILE A 597 29.78 20.47 12.90
C ILE A 597 29.47 20.00 14.33
N SER A 598 29.24 20.92 15.25
CA SER A 598 28.83 20.63 16.63
C SER A 598 27.46 19.96 16.68
N LEU A 599 26.50 20.45 15.88
CA LEU A 599 25.16 19.85 15.74
C LEU A 599 25.26 18.47 15.07
N VAL A 600 26.10 18.32 14.04
CA VAL A 600 26.35 17.02 13.39
C VAL A 600 26.88 16.01 14.41
N LYS A 601 27.84 16.42 15.24
CA LYS A 601 28.39 15.56 16.30
C LYS A 601 27.34 15.22 17.34
N GLU A 602 26.52 16.17 17.77
CA GLU A 602 25.42 15.93 18.70
C GLU A 602 24.42 14.90 18.13
N LEU A 603 24.02 15.07 16.88
CA LEU A 603 23.10 14.16 16.20
C LEU A 603 23.71 12.77 16.02
N TYR A 604 25.01 12.68 15.73
CA TYR A 604 25.74 11.41 15.66
C TYR A 604 25.80 10.70 17.02
N GLU A 605 26.12 11.42 18.11
CA GLU A 605 26.16 10.82 19.44
C GLU A 605 24.76 10.45 19.94
N LYS A 606 23.73 11.25 19.65
CA LYS A 606 22.32 10.88 19.88
C LYS A 606 21.93 9.63 19.08
N GLN A 607 22.51 9.40 17.91
CA GLN A 607 22.28 8.18 17.14
C GLN A 607 22.95 6.94 17.79
N ARG A 608 24.09 7.12 18.48
CA ARG A 608 24.85 6.03 19.14
C ARG A 608 24.47 5.76 20.59
N GLY A 609 23.95 6.77 21.29
CA GLY A 609 23.44 6.66 22.66
C GLY A 609 22.05 6.06 22.76
N ARG A 610 21.44 5.70 21.62
CA ARG A 610 20.15 5.04 21.49
C ARG A 610 20.33 3.53 21.28
#